data_AF-A0AAV8YCX2-F1
#
_entry.id   AF-A0AAV8YCX2-F1
#
_cell.length_a   1.000
_cell.length_b   1.000
_cell.length_c   1.000
_cell.angle_alpha   90.00
_cell.angle_beta   90.00
_cell.angle_gamma   90.00
#
_symmetry.space_group_name_H-M   'P 1'
#
loop_
_entity.id
_entity.type
_entity.pdbx_description
1 polymer ?
#
loop_
_entity_poly.entity_id
_entity_poly.type
_entity_poly.pdbx_seq_one_letter_code
_entity_poly.pdbx_strand_id
1 'polypeptide(L)'
;MKPNEFPSSFESIVRKIVRLLFHVVAHLYAAHFKEVVMLGLHAHLNLTFAHLTALHHRFTLIEPKETEILRDLEVALRLTEDSQESVNNNEKAEESSEMDSKSNITETTCK
;
A
#
# COMPACT_ATOMS: atom_id res chain seq x y z
N MET A 1 -22.19 41.06 9.90
CA MET A 1 -22.67 39.73 9.48
C MET A 1 -21.87 38.70 10.27
N LYS A 2 -22.53 37.87 11.10
CA LYS A 2 -21.83 36.73 11.70
C LYS A 2 -21.55 35.71 10.58
N PRO A 3 -20.34 35.13 10.49
CA PRO A 3 -20.10 34.06 9.54
C PRO A 3 -21.07 32.91 9.86
N ASN A 4 -21.64 32.30 8.82
CA ASN A 4 -22.45 31.10 8.98
C ASN A 4 -21.52 29.98 9.42
N GLU A 5 -21.45 29.75 10.73
CA GLU A 5 -20.66 28.67 11.32
C GLU A 5 -21.20 27.32 10.86
N PHE A 6 -20.30 26.39 10.56
CA PHE A 6 -20.67 25.02 10.21
C PHE A 6 -21.30 24.31 11.43
N PRO A 7 -22.23 23.36 11.20
CA PRO A 7 -22.78 22.57 12.29
C PRO A 7 -21.70 21.73 12.96
N SER A 8 -21.88 21.38 14.24
CA SER A 8 -20.95 20.52 14.98
C SER A 8 -20.76 19.13 14.36
N SER A 9 -21.70 18.68 13.52
CA SER A 9 -21.64 17.42 12.78
C SER A 9 -20.86 17.49 11.47
N PHE A 10 -20.38 18.67 11.07
CA PHE A 10 -19.74 18.89 9.77
C PHE A 10 -18.60 17.90 9.48
N GLU A 11 -17.68 17.73 10.43
CA GLU A 11 -16.54 16.84 10.25
C GLU A 11 -16.98 15.38 10.05
N SER A 12 -17.94 14.91 10.84
CA SER A 12 -18.52 13.56 10.72
C SER A 12 -19.16 13.35 9.34
N ILE A 13 -19.87 14.36 8.84
CA ILE A 13 -20.49 14.32 7.52
C ILE A 13 -19.42 14.27 6.43
N VAL A 14 -18.39 15.11 6.51
CA VAL A 14 -17.29 15.14 5.53
C VAL A 14 -16.55 13.81 5.48
N ARG A 15 -16.21 13.22 6.63
CA ARG A 15 -15.58 11.89 6.73
C ARG A 15 -16.44 10.83 6.04
N LYS A 16 -17.76 10.85 6.29
CA LYS A 16 -18.71 9.93 5.64
C LYS A 16 -18.76 10.11 4.13
N ILE A 17 -18.81 11.35 3.64
CA ILE A 17 -18.84 11.65 2.20
C ILE A 17 -17.56 11.15 1.52
N VAL A 18 -16.39 11.52 2.05
CA VAL A 18 -15.10 11.17 1.45
C VAL A 18 -14.87 9.66 1.43
N ARG A 19 -15.26 8.96 2.49
CA ARG A 19 -15.23 7.49 2.57
C ARG A 19 -16.14 6.83 1.52
N LEU A 20 -17.35 7.33 1.33
CA LEU A 20 -18.26 6.81 0.29
C LEU A 20 -17.70 7.04 -1.12
N LEU A 21 -17.16 8.23 -1.39
CA LEU A 21 -16.51 8.54 -2.66
C LEU A 21 -15.32 7.60 -2.93
N PHE A 22 -14.50 7.33 -1.91
CA PHE A 22 -13.38 6.40 -2.01
C PHE A 22 -13.83 4.99 -2.40
N HIS A 23 -14.88 4.47 -1.76
CA HIS A 23 -15.42 3.15 -2.11
C HIS A 23 -16.00 3.10 -3.52
N VAL A 24 -16.62 4.18 -4.00
CA VAL A 24 -17.08 4.27 -5.40
C VAL A 24 -15.88 4.19 -6.35
N VAL A 25 -14.82 4.95 -6.09
CA VAL A 25 -13.59 4.89 -6.89
C VAL A 25 -12.96 3.49 -6.88
N ALA A 26 -12.88 2.85 -5.71
CA ALA A 26 -12.39 1.48 -5.57
C ALA A 26 -13.21 0.50 -6.41
N HIS A 27 -14.55 0.62 -6.37
CA HIS A 27 -15.44 -0.20 -7.16
C HIS A 27 -15.25 0.03 -8.68
N LEU A 28 -15.03 1.27 -9.10
CA LEU A 28 -14.73 1.59 -10.51
C LEU A 28 -13.45 0.88 -10.98
N TYR A 29 -12.39 0.88 -10.17
CA TYR A 29 -11.16 0.15 -10.50
C TYR A 29 -11.34 -1.36 -10.52
N ALA A 30 -12.10 -1.93 -9.57
CA ALA A 30 -12.25 -3.37 -9.45
C ALA A 30 -13.22 -3.96 -10.49
N ALA A 31 -14.32 -3.28 -10.78
CA ALA A 31 -15.43 -3.85 -11.55
C ALA A 31 -15.65 -3.20 -12.93
N HIS A 32 -15.25 -1.94 -13.12
CA HIS A 32 -15.60 -1.16 -14.32
C HIS A 32 -14.40 -0.55 -15.05
N PHE A 33 -13.18 -0.97 -14.70
CA PHE A 33 -11.98 -0.36 -15.27
C PHE A 33 -11.88 -0.57 -16.78
N LYS A 34 -12.33 -1.72 -17.29
CA LYS A 34 -12.33 -2.01 -18.73
C LYS A 34 -13.20 -1.01 -19.49
N GLU A 35 -14.40 -0.74 -19.02
CA GLU A 35 -15.33 0.24 -19.58
C GLU A 35 -14.74 1.66 -19.51
N VAL A 36 -14.16 2.03 -18.37
CA VAL A 36 -13.48 3.31 -18.18
C VAL A 36 -12.33 3.49 -19.18
N VAL A 37 -11.55 2.44 -19.45
CA VAL A 37 -10.47 2.47 -20.46
C VAL A 37 -11.04 2.56 -21.87
N MET A 38 -12.09 1.80 -22.21
CA MET A 38 -12.74 1.88 -23.53
C MET A 38 -13.29 3.28 -23.83
N LEU A 39 -13.74 4.00 -22.81
CA LEU A 39 -14.20 5.39 -22.92
C LEU A 39 -13.07 6.42 -22.87
N GLY A 40 -11.81 6.00 -22.69
CA GLY A 40 -10.67 6.92 -22.57
C GLY A 40 -10.64 7.73 -21.26
N LEU A 41 -11.38 7.31 -20.23
CA LEU A 41 -11.56 8.07 -18.99
C LEU A 41 -10.61 7.69 -17.85
N HIS A 42 -9.76 6.68 -18.06
CA HIS A 42 -8.83 6.17 -17.03
C HIS A 42 -7.90 7.24 -16.44
N ALA A 43 -7.45 8.21 -17.24
CA ALA A 43 -6.65 9.33 -16.74
C ALA A 43 -7.42 10.21 -15.74
N HIS A 44 -8.71 10.45 -15.99
CA HIS A 44 -9.58 11.20 -15.08
C HIS A 44 -9.85 10.43 -13.79
N LEU A 45 -10.02 9.11 -13.89
CA LEU A 45 -10.17 8.25 -12.71
C LEU A 45 -8.90 8.29 -11.85
N ASN A 46 -7.71 8.16 -12.45
CA ASN A 46 -6.43 8.27 -11.76
C ASN A 46 -6.24 9.64 -11.09
N LEU A 47 -6.58 10.72 -11.77
CA LEU A 47 -6.53 12.07 -11.19
C LEU A 47 -7.49 12.19 -10.01
N THR A 48 -8.71 11.70 -10.15
CA THR A 48 -9.72 11.72 -9.08
C THR A 48 -9.22 10.96 -7.85
N PHE A 49 -8.65 9.77 -8.06
CA PHE A 49 -8.05 8.99 -6.98
C PHE A 49 -6.87 9.71 -6.32
N ALA A 50 -5.94 10.27 -7.10
CA ALA A 50 -4.80 11.04 -6.59
C ALA A 50 -5.23 12.20 -5.69
N HIS A 51 -6.21 12.98 -6.14
CA HIS A 51 -6.75 14.10 -5.36
C HIS A 51 -7.46 13.64 -4.09
N LEU A 52 -8.22 12.54 -4.16
CA LEU A 52 -8.93 12.00 -3.01
C LEU A 52 -7.96 11.47 -1.95
N THR A 53 -6.90 10.78 -2.39
CA THR A 53 -5.82 10.29 -1.52
C THR A 53 -5.05 11.44 -0.88
N ALA A 54 -4.70 12.49 -1.64
CA ALA A 54 -4.07 13.69 -1.08
C ALA A 54 -4.96 14.40 -0.04
N LEU A 55 -6.26 14.51 -0.31
CA LEU A 55 -7.22 15.10 0.61
C LEU A 55 -7.34 14.26 1.89
N HIS A 56 -7.46 12.94 1.74
CA HIS A 56 -7.51 12.01 2.85
C HIS A 56 -6.26 12.11 3.71
N HIS A 57 -5.06 12.04 3.13
CA HIS A 57 -3.79 12.13 3.87
C HIS A 57 -3.62 13.43 4.63
N ARG A 58 -4.05 14.56 4.03
CA ARG A 58 -3.92 15.87 4.69
C ARG A 58 -4.80 16.00 5.93
N PHE A 59 -5.99 15.42 5.93
CA PHE A 59 -7.01 15.63 6.98
C PHE A 59 -7.40 14.35 7.73
N THR A 60 -6.71 13.25 7.46
CA THR A 60 -6.92 11.92 8.04
C THR A 60 -8.38 11.49 8.00
N LEU A 61 -9.06 11.68 6.85
CA LEU A 61 -10.53 11.57 6.73
C LEU A 61 -11.12 10.15 6.73
N ILE A 62 -10.33 9.15 6.36
CA ILE A 62 -10.71 7.74 6.17
C ILE A 62 -9.85 6.91 7.12
N GLU A 63 -10.34 5.76 7.58
CA GLU A 63 -9.52 4.86 8.40
C GLU A 63 -8.48 4.13 7.53
N PRO A 64 -7.24 3.92 8.01
CA PRO A 64 -6.17 3.28 7.22
C PRO A 64 -6.56 1.91 6.64
N LYS A 65 -7.30 1.11 7.43
CA LYS A 65 -7.81 -0.20 7.01
C LYS A 65 -8.74 -0.14 5.80
N GLU A 66 -9.49 0.96 5.63
CA GLU A 66 -10.39 1.15 4.50
C GLU A 66 -9.63 1.58 3.24
N THR A 67 -8.46 2.20 3.40
CA THR A 67 -7.60 2.60 2.27
C THR A 67 -6.67 1.49 1.77
N GLU A 68 -6.44 0.47 2.59
CA GLU A 68 -5.54 -0.66 2.30
C GLU A 68 -5.90 -1.39 1.00
N ILE A 69 -7.19 -1.49 0.66
CA ILE A 69 -7.67 -2.15 -0.57
C ILE A 69 -7.15 -1.51 -1.86
N LEU A 70 -6.71 -0.25 -1.83
CA LEU A 70 -6.14 0.47 -2.98
C LEU A 70 -4.67 0.83 -2.76
N ARG A 71 -3.99 0.22 -1.78
CA ARG A 71 -2.60 0.54 -1.45
C ARG A 71 -1.66 0.30 -2.62
N ASP A 72 -1.82 -0.81 -3.32
CA ASP A 72 -0.99 -1.14 -4.48
C ASP A 72 -1.15 -0.10 -5.61
N LEU A 73 -2.37 0.42 -5.79
CA LEU A 73 -2.65 1.46 -6.78
C LEU A 73 -2.01 2.80 -6.38
N GLU A 74 -2.05 3.13 -5.09
CA GLU A 74 -1.40 4.32 -4.54
C GLU A 74 0.11 4.31 -4.80
N VAL A 75 0.76 3.15 -4.57
CA VAL A 75 2.18 2.93 -4.88
C VAL A 75 2.44 3.01 -6.39
N ALA A 76 1.61 2.34 -7.20
CA ALA A 76 1.76 2.32 -8.65
C ALA A 76 1.65 3.73 -9.28
N LEU A 77 0.80 4.59 -8.71
CA LEU A 77 0.62 5.98 -9.12
C LEU A 77 1.59 6.96 -8.44
N ARG A 78 2.52 6.46 -7.61
CA ARG A 78 3.52 7.27 -6.89
C ARG A 78 2.89 8.39 -6.06
N LEU A 79 1.79 8.09 -5.39
CA LEU A 79 1.04 9.07 -4.60
C LEU A 79 1.59 9.22 -3.17
N THR A 80 2.43 8.29 -2.73
CA THR A 80 3.23 8.42 -1.51
C THR A 80 4.67 8.76 -1.86
N GLU A 81 5.21 9.76 -1.19
CA GLU A 81 6.66 9.98 -1.10
C GLU A 81 7.27 8.79 -0.35
N ASP A 82 8.18 8.07 -0.99
CA ASP A 82 8.87 6.91 -0.42
C ASP A 82 9.74 7.35 0.77
N SER A 83 9.19 7.37 1.98
CA SER A 83 9.99 7.30 3.22
C SER A 83 10.22 5.83 3.59
N GLN A 84 10.99 5.13 2.75
CA GLN A 84 11.53 3.80 3.05
C GLN A 84 13.04 3.79 2.79
N GLU A 85 13.81 4.35 3.72
CA GLU A 85 15.19 3.92 3.99
C GLU A 85 15.21 3.13 5.32
N SER A 86 15.59 1.85 5.22
CA SER A 86 16.08 0.93 6.29
C SER A 86 15.06 0.51 7.38
N VAL A 87 14.95 -0.75 7.81
CA VAL A 87 15.98 -1.71 8.24
C VAL A 87 15.43 -3.15 8.13
N ASN A 88 16.16 -4.05 7.49
CA ASN A 88 16.49 -5.34 8.12
C ASN A 88 17.79 -5.89 7.52
N ASN A 89 18.84 -5.73 8.32
CA ASN A 89 20.18 -6.22 8.09
C ASN A 89 20.20 -7.75 8.15
N ASN A 90 20.99 -8.35 7.28
CA ASN A 90 21.45 -9.73 7.41
C ASN A 90 22.39 -9.90 8.62
N GLU A 91 22.49 -11.16 9.06
CA GLU A 91 23.46 -11.81 9.96
C GLU A 91 23.12 -11.84 11.46
N LYS A 92 22.81 -13.04 11.98
CA LYS A 92 23.84 -13.94 12.51
C LYS A 92 23.33 -15.38 12.70
N ALA A 93 24.19 -16.33 12.33
CA ALA A 93 24.11 -17.76 12.55
C ALA A 93 24.17 -18.14 14.04
N GLU A 94 23.51 -19.24 14.40
CA GLU A 94 24.02 -20.36 15.23
C GLU A 94 22.87 -21.29 15.60
N GLU A 95 22.78 -22.46 14.96
CA GLU A 95 22.32 -23.66 15.66
C GLU A 95 23.02 -24.91 15.11
N SER A 96 23.55 -25.66 16.05
CA SER A 96 24.42 -26.82 16.00
C SER A 96 23.82 -28.07 15.35
N SER A 97 24.65 -28.85 14.65
CA SER A 97 24.62 -30.30 14.81
C SER A 97 26.01 -30.91 14.62
N GLU A 98 26.39 -31.74 15.59
CA GLU A 98 27.63 -32.50 15.73
C GLU A 98 27.34 -33.99 15.48
N MET A 99 28.39 -34.78 15.25
CA MET A 99 28.48 -36.26 15.06
C MET A 99 28.25 -36.76 13.61
N ASP A 100 29.08 -37.63 13.01
CA ASP A 100 30.17 -38.46 13.52
C ASP A 100 31.06 -39.04 12.39
N SER A 101 32.19 -39.62 12.82
CA SER A 101 32.93 -40.74 12.22
C SER A 101 34.02 -40.50 11.16
N LYS A 102 35.26 -40.61 11.66
CA LYS A 102 36.49 -40.97 10.96
C LYS A 102 36.36 -42.29 10.18
N SER A 103 36.88 -42.32 8.96
CA SER A 103 37.64 -43.47 8.47
C SER A 103 38.79 -42.99 7.57
N ASN A 104 40.01 -43.11 8.10
CA ASN A 104 41.22 -43.10 7.27
C ASN A 104 41.43 -44.54 6.81
N ILE A 105 41.48 -44.77 5.50
CA ILE A 105 42.17 -45.93 4.92
C ILE A 105 43.32 -45.38 4.09
N THR A 106 44.50 -45.88 4.43
CA THR A 106 45.80 -45.66 3.85
C THR A 106 45.94 -46.34 2.48
N GLU A 107 46.89 -45.79 1.72
CA GLU A 107 47.91 -46.52 0.97
C GLU A 107 47.82 -46.66 -0.57
N THR A 108 48.97 -46.31 -1.17
CA THR A 108 49.65 -46.85 -2.36
C THR A 108 49.25 -46.41 -3.79
N THR A 109 50.12 -45.56 -4.35
CA THR A 109 51.02 -45.85 -5.50
C THR A 109 50.40 -46.36 -6.81
N CYS A 110 50.51 -45.59 -7.90
CA CYS A 110 51.55 -45.71 -8.96
C CYS A 110 51.06 -45.22 -10.33
N LYS A 111 51.93 -44.45 -10.99
CA LYS A 111 52.03 -44.12 -12.44
C LYS A 111 51.01 -43.17 -13.06
#